data_AF-A0A1Z8KTE4-F1
#
_entry.id   AF-A0A1Z8KTE4-F1
#
_cell.length_a   1.000
_cell.length_b   1.000
_cell.length_c   1.000
_cell.angle_alpha   90.00
_cell.angle_beta   90.00
_cell.angle_gamma   90.00
#
_symmetry.space_group_name_H-M   'P 1'
#
loop_
_entity.id
_entity.type
_entity.pdbx_description
1 polymer ?
#
loop_
_entity_poly.entity_id
_entity_poly.type
_entity_poly.pdbx_seq_one_letter_code
_entity_poly.pdbx_strand_id
1 'polypeptide(L)' 'MLVAYLTRSGNTRVFASTIARQTGASLFEIRTEKPYPEDYEAHVDLARRQLEQLNNWFATIGIEL' A
#
# COMPACT_ATOMS: atom_id res chain seq x y z
N MET A 1 8.48 -25.17 -10.58
CA MET A 1 7.75 -24.24 -9.69
C MET A 1 8.40 -22.87 -9.79
N LEU A 2 7.61 -21.79 -9.69
CA LEU A 2 8.07 -20.41 -9.85
C LEU A 2 7.63 -19.59 -8.64
N VAL A 3 8.53 -18.76 -8.12
CA VAL A 3 8.23 -17.74 -7.12
C VAL A 3 8.36 -16.38 -7.79
N ALA A 4 7.23 -15.74 -8.08
CA ALA A 4 7.17 -14.37 -8.57
C ALA A 4 6.88 -13.42 -7.39
N TYR A 5 7.64 -12.33 -7.25
CA TYR A 5 7.47 -11.39 -6.15
C TYR A 5 7.57 -9.93 -6.59
N LEU A 6 6.88 -9.04 -5.88
CA LEU A 6 6.95 -7.58 -6.01
C LEU A 6 7.49 -6.99 -4.70
N THR A 7 8.34 -5.98 -4.77
CA THR A 7 8.82 -5.29 -3.58
C THR A 7 9.01 -3.80 -3.82
N ARG A 8 8.56 -2.97 -2.85
CA ARG A 8 8.73 -1.51 -2.88
C ARG A 8 10.08 -1.09 -2.28
N SER A 9 10.43 -1.65 -1.13
CA SER A 9 11.65 -1.30 -0.36
C SER A 9 12.66 -2.44 -0.22
N GLY A 10 12.39 -3.61 -0.83
CA GLY A 10 13.31 -4.77 -0.81
C GLY A 10 12.97 -5.86 0.21
N ASN A 11 12.09 -5.60 1.18
CA ASN A 11 11.79 -6.58 2.24
C ASN A 11 11.25 -7.92 1.70
N THR A 12 10.36 -7.85 0.71
CA THR A 12 9.76 -9.04 0.09
C THR A 12 10.79 -9.93 -0.62
N ARG A 13 11.91 -9.36 -1.09
CA ARG A 13 12.97 -10.11 -1.78
C ARG A 13 13.58 -11.18 -0.87
N VAL A 14 13.75 -10.87 0.41
CA VAL A 14 14.40 -11.76 1.39
C VAL A 14 13.57 -13.04 1.57
N PHE A 15 12.27 -12.89 1.76
CA PHE A 15 11.35 -14.02 1.90
C PHE A 15 11.18 -14.81 0.60
N ALA A 16 11.02 -14.13 -0.53
CA ALA A 16 10.88 -14.78 -1.83
C ALA A 16 12.12 -15.63 -2.17
N SER A 17 13.32 -15.11 -1.88
CA SER A 17 14.59 -15.84 -2.05
C SER A 17 14.68 -17.07 -1.15
N THR A 18 14.18 -16.98 0.08
CA THR A 18 14.17 -18.09 1.04
C THR A 18 13.26 -19.21 0.56
N ILE A 19 12.04 -18.88 0.12
CA ILE A 19 11.07 -19.85 -0.41
C ILE A 19 11.62 -20.51 -1.68
N ALA A 20 12.19 -19.73 -2.60
CA ALA A 20 12.79 -20.27 -3.83
C ALA A 20 13.90 -21.28 -3.53
N ARG A 21 14.80 -20.98 -2.58
CA ARG A 21 15.86 -21.90 -2.15
C ARG A 21 15.34 -23.18 -1.51
N GLN A 22 14.37 -23.06 -0.60
CA GLN A 22 13.80 -24.23 0.10
C GLN A 22 13.07 -25.19 -0.84
N THR A 23 12.55 -24.66 -1.94
CA THR A 23 11.70 -25.41 -2.85
C THR A 23 12.34 -25.74 -4.19
N GLY A 24 13.59 -25.28 -4.42
CA GLY A 24 14.27 -25.41 -5.71
C GLY A 24 13.57 -24.65 -6.85
N ALA A 25 12.75 -23.65 -6.54
CA ALA A 25 11.99 -22.89 -7.52
C ALA A 25 12.82 -21.76 -8.13
N SER A 26 12.49 -21.40 -9.37
CA SER A 26 13.02 -20.20 -10.00
C SER A 26 12.44 -18.95 -9.34
N LEU A 27 13.25 -17.90 -9.23
CA LEU A 27 12.86 -16.63 -8.63
C LEU A 27 12.70 -15.55 -9.72
N PHE A 28 11.58 -14.83 -9.72
CA PHE A 28 11.30 -13.76 -10.68
C PHE A 28 10.80 -12.50 -9.97
N GLU A 29 11.39 -11.35 -10.28
CA GLU A 29 10.99 -10.05 -9.70
C GLU A 29 10.09 -9.30 -10.68
N ILE A 30 8.88 -8.96 -10.23
CA ILE A 30 7.92 -8.15 -10.97
C ILE A 30 8.32 -6.67 -10.77
N ARG A 31 8.58 -5.97 -11.87
CA ARG A 31 8.86 -4.53 -11.87
C ARG A 31 7.60 -3.77 -12.28
N THR A 32 7.18 -2.83 -11.45
CA THR A 32 6.07 -1.92 -11.79
C THR A 32 6.54 -0.90 -12.81
N GLU A 33 5.79 -0.73 -13.91
CA GLU A 33 6.05 0.32 -14.91
C GLU A 33 5.91 1.73 -14.31
N LYS A 34 4.96 1.90 -13.37
CA LYS A 34 4.80 3.12 -12.57
C LYS A 34 4.93 2.76 -11.09
N PRO A 35 5.89 3.33 -10.36
CA PRO A 35 6.01 3.08 -8.92
C PRO A 35 4.73 3.56 -8.22
N TYR A 36 4.28 2.81 -7.21
CA TYR A 36 3.21 3.29 -6.33
C TYR A 36 3.63 4.63 -5.74
N PRO A 37 2.72 5.62 -5.64
CA PRO A 37 3.02 6.88 -4.98
C PRO A 37 3.59 6.60 -3.58
N GLU A 38 4.70 7.25 -3.22
CA GLU A 38 5.24 7.14 -1.85
C GLU A 38 4.24 7.67 -0.82
N ASP A 39 3.42 8.64 -1.24
CA ASP A 39 2.61 9.52 -0.41
C ASP A 39 1.22 8.95 -0.06
N TYR A 40 1.21 7.75 0.51
CA TYR A 40 0.02 7.21 1.16
C TYR A 40 -0.47 8.14 2.29
N GLU A 41 0.46 8.78 3.00
CA GLU A 41 0.20 9.72 4.09
C GLU A 41 -0.55 10.97 3.62
N ALA A 42 -0.19 11.54 2.46
CA ALA A 42 -0.89 12.70 1.91
C ALA A 42 -2.37 12.39 1.58
N HIS A 43 -2.69 11.16 1.18
CA HIS A 43 -4.08 10.71 0.98
C HIS A 43 -4.83 10.55 2.31
N VAL A 44 -4.16 10.01 3.34
CA VAL A 44 -4.75 9.85 4.68
C VAL A 44 -5.01 11.20 5.34
N ASP A 45 -4.09 12.16 5.20
CA ASP A 45 -4.24 13.52 5.74
C ASP A 45 -5.33 14.31 5.04
N LEU A 46 -5.45 14.19 3.71
CA LEU A 46 -6.54 14.79 2.96
C LEU A 46 -7.90 14.19 3.37
N ALA A 47 -7.98 12.86 3.50
CA ALA A 47 -9.19 12.17 3.93
C ALA A 47 -9.60 12.58 5.36
N ARG A 48 -8.64 12.72 6.29
CA ARG A 48 -8.90 13.19 7.66
C ARG A 48 -9.47 14.61 7.67
N ARG A 49 -8.87 15.53 6.91
CA ARG A 49 -9.35 16.92 6.81
C ARG A 49 -10.75 17.03 6.21
N GLN A 50 -11.06 16.21 5.20
CA GLN A 50 -12.38 16.18 4.59
C GLN A 50 -13.44 15.65 5.57
N LEU A 51 -13.11 14.62 6.35
CA LEU A 51 -13.99 14.11 7.41
C LEU A 51 -14.25 15.15 8.50
N GLU A 52 -13.22 15.87 8.95
CA GLU A 52 -13.36 16.95 9.93
C GLU A 52 -14.22 18.11 9.39
N GLN A 53 -14.00 18.53 8.14
CA GLN A 53 -14.81 19.56 7.50
C GLN A 53 -16.27 19.13 7.34
N LEU A 54 -16.50 17.89 6.93
CA LEU A 54 -17.84 17.34 6.76
C LEU A 54 -18.58 17.26 8.11
N ASN A 55 -17.90 16.80 9.16
CA ASN A 55 -18.45 16.74 10.52
C ASN A 55 -18.82 18.14 11.05
N ASN A 56 -17.97 19.14 10.81
CA ASN A 56 -18.25 20.53 11.20
C ASN A 56 -19.42 21.13 10.40
N TRP A 57 -19.54 20.79 9.11
CA TRP A 57 -20.65 21.21 8.29
C TRP A 57 -21.97 20.60 8.76
N PHE A 58 -21.99 19.31 9.10
CA PHE A 58 -23.15 18.62 9.66
C PHE A 58 -23.58 19.21 11.03
N ALA A 59 -22.62 19.51 11.90
CA ALA A 59 -22.90 20.17 13.18
C ALA A 59 -23.53 21.57 13.00
N THR A 60 -23.19 22.28 11.92
CA THR A 60 -23.73 23.62 11.63
C THR A 60 -25.18 23.56 11.12
N ILE A 61 -25.56 22.49 10.43
CA ILE A 61 -26.91 22.30 9.87
C ILE A 61 -27.85 21.50 10.79
N GLY A 62 -27.38 21.09 11.97
CA GLY A 62 -28.19 20.41 12.99
C GLY A 62 -28.61 18.98 12.61
N ILE A 63 -27.82 18.29 11.79
CA ILE A 63 -28.05 16.89 11.40
C ILE A 63 -26.93 16.05 12.02
N GLU A 64 -27.28 15.12 12.90
CA GLU A 64 -26.35 14.13 13.44
C GLU A 64 -26.24 12.92 12.49
N LEU A 65 -25.03 12.38 12.33
CA LEU A 65 -24.76 11.10 11.67
C LEU A 65 -24.82 9.94 12.68
#